data_AF-Q3S4B0-F1
#
_entry.id   AF-Q3S4B0-F1
#
_cell.length_a   1.000
_cell.length_b   1.000
_cell.length_c   1.000
_cell.angle_alpha   90.00
_cell.angle_beta   90.00
_cell.angle_gamma   90.00
#
_symmetry.space_group_name_H-M   'P 1'
#
loop_
_entity.id
_entity.type
_entity.pdbx_description
1 polymer ?
#
loop_
_entity_poly.entity_id
_entity_poly.type
_entity_poly.pdbx_seq_one_letter_code
_entity_poly.pdbx_strand_id
1 'polypeptide(L)'
;PICVSWNTDVEDGRWTPSGCEIVEASETHTVCSCNRMANLAIIMASGELTMEFSLYIISHVGTVISLVCLALAIATFLLCRAVQNHNTYMHLHLCVCLFLAKILFLTGIDKTDNQTACAIIAGFLHYLFLACFFWMLVEAVMLFLMVRNLKVVNYFSSRNIKMLH
;
A
#
# COMPACT_ATOMS: atom_id res chain seq x y z
N PRO A 1 -24.73 -16.42 -1.82
CA PRO A 1 -25.45 -15.11 -1.77
C PRO A 1 -26.42 -15.08 -0.58
N ILE A 2 -26.53 -13.94 0.11
CA ILE A 2 -27.46 -13.76 1.24
C ILE A 2 -28.26 -12.47 0.98
N CYS A 3 -29.59 -12.57 1.03
CA CYS A 3 -30.48 -11.41 0.93
C CYS A 3 -30.67 -10.78 2.32
N VAL A 4 -30.42 -9.48 2.44
CA VAL A 4 -30.64 -8.72 3.68
C VAL A 4 -31.36 -7.40 3.36
N SER A 5 -32.17 -6.92 4.31
CA SER A 5 -32.79 -5.60 4.25
C SER A 5 -32.37 -4.74 5.44
N TRP A 6 -32.38 -3.42 5.23
CA TRP A 6 -32.10 -2.47 6.31
C TRP A 6 -33.30 -2.34 7.25
N ASN A 7 -33.14 -2.74 8.51
CA ASN A 7 -34.18 -2.58 9.53
C ASN A 7 -33.97 -1.28 10.32
N THR A 8 -34.89 -0.32 10.17
CA THR A 8 -34.90 0.97 10.86
C THR A 8 -35.56 0.93 12.24
N ASP A 9 -36.20 -0.17 12.62
CA ASP A 9 -36.91 -0.26 13.92
C ASP A 9 -35.96 -0.47 15.11
N VAL A 10 -34.68 -0.71 14.84
CA VAL A 10 -33.62 -0.86 15.85
C VAL A 10 -32.91 0.49 15.99
N GLU A 11 -32.58 0.91 17.21
CA GLU A 11 -32.10 2.27 17.57
C GLU A 11 -30.91 2.82 16.75
N ASP A 12 -30.22 1.99 15.97
CA ASP A 12 -29.09 2.39 15.13
C ASP A 12 -29.17 1.89 13.67
N GLY A 13 -30.30 1.26 13.30
CA GLY A 13 -30.47 0.58 12.02
C GLY A 13 -29.58 -0.67 11.89
N ARG A 14 -30.16 -1.82 11.54
CA ARG A 14 -29.38 -3.06 11.40
C ARG A 14 -29.76 -3.80 10.12
N TRP A 15 -28.76 -4.28 9.39
CA TRP A 15 -28.96 -5.25 8.31
C TRP A 15 -29.51 -6.55 8.91
N THR A 16 -30.71 -6.95 8.47
CA THR A 16 -31.35 -8.17 8.94
C THR A 16 -31.73 -9.08 7.77
N PRO A 17 -31.52 -10.40 7.88
CA PRO A 17 -32.08 -11.36 6.93
C PRO A 17 -33.59 -11.60 7.16
N SER A 18 -34.13 -11.17 8.30
CA SER A 18 -35.53 -11.41 8.67
C SER A 18 -36.49 -10.69 7.73
N GLY A 19 -37.35 -11.45 7.05
CA GLY A 19 -38.37 -10.92 6.12
C GLY A 19 -37.89 -10.77 4.67
N CYS A 20 -36.72 -11.32 4.33
CA CYS A 20 -36.19 -11.44 2.98
C CYS A 20 -35.90 -12.89 2.64
N GLU A 21 -36.38 -13.35 1.49
CA GLU A 21 -36.19 -14.71 0.99
C GLU A 21 -35.59 -14.69 -0.41
N ILE A 22 -34.74 -15.67 -0.72
CA ILE A 22 -34.21 -15.87 -2.07
C ILE A 22 -35.30 -16.57 -2.88
N VAL A 23 -35.78 -15.92 -3.93
CA VAL A 23 -36.79 -16.48 -4.85
C VAL A 23 -36.13 -17.28 -5.96
N GLU A 24 -35.04 -16.75 -6.50
CA GLU A 24 -34.30 -17.40 -7.58
C GLU A 24 -32.81 -17.14 -7.41
N ALA A 25 -31.99 -18.17 -7.58
CA ALA A 25 -30.54 -18.05 -7.58
C ALA A 25 -29.99 -18.83 -8.79
N SER A 26 -29.39 -18.10 -9.71
CA SER A 26 -28.69 -18.61 -10.88
C SER A 26 -27.23 -18.14 -10.86
N GLU A 27 -26.38 -18.68 -11.72
CA GLU A 27 -24.98 -18.24 -11.85
C GLU A 27 -24.86 -16.76 -12.26
N THR A 28 -25.87 -16.24 -12.96
CA THR A 28 -25.86 -14.87 -13.53
C THR A 28 -26.65 -13.86 -12.71
N HIS A 29 -27.60 -14.30 -11.89
CA HIS A 29 -28.45 -13.39 -11.12
C HIS A 29 -29.03 -14.06 -9.89
N THR A 30 -29.24 -13.27 -8.84
CA THR A 30 -29.96 -13.68 -7.64
C THR A 30 -31.13 -12.72 -7.44
N VAL A 31 -32.33 -13.25 -7.33
CA VAL A 31 -33.57 -12.52 -7.11
C VAL A 31 -34.01 -12.73 -5.66
N CYS A 32 -34.08 -11.64 -4.92
CA CYS A 32 -34.55 -11.60 -3.53
C CYS A 32 -35.95 -10.99 -3.48
N SER A 33 -36.85 -11.54 -2.66
CA SER A 33 -38.14 -10.94 -2.31
C SER A 33 -38.15 -10.58 -0.82
N CYS A 34 -38.55 -9.36 -0.49
CA CYS A 34 -38.62 -8.88 0.87
C CYS A 34 -39.98 -8.25 1.17
N ASN A 35 -40.50 -8.48 2.37
CA ASN A 35 -41.84 -8.03 2.77
C ASN A 35 -41.92 -6.55 3.15
N ARG A 36 -40.80 -5.83 3.24
CA ARG A 36 -40.74 -4.42 3.66
C ARG A 36 -39.89 -3.59 2.70
N MET A 37 -40.40 -2.44 2.26
CA MET A 37 -39.67 -1.48 1.42
C MET A 37 -38.62 -0.74 2.25
N ALA A 38 -37.44 -1.33 2.39
CA ALA A 38 -36.24 -0.65 2.89
C ALA A 38 -35.18 -0.62 1.78
N ASN A 39 -34.15 0.20 1.92
CA ASN A 39 -32.96 0.14 1.06
C ASN A 39 -32.43 -1.31 1.07
N LEU A 40 -32.54 -1.97 -0.08
CA LEU A 40 -32.10 -3.34 -0.29
C LEU A 40 -30.62 -3.32 -0.69
N ALA A 41 -29.81 -4.13 -0.02
CA ALA A 41 -28.44 -4.41 -0.45
C ALA A 41 -28.31 -5.92 -0.66
N ILE A 42 -27.99 -6.33 -1.88
CA ILE A 42 -27.65 -7.72 -2.16
C ILE A 42 -26.17 -7.87 -1.82
N ILE A 43 -25.88 -8.55 -0.71
CA ILE A 43 -24.51 -8.93 -0.40
C ILE A 43 -24.21 -10.18 -1.24
N MET A 44 -23.63 -9.94 -2.42
CA MET A 44 -23.06 -10.98 -3.26
C MET A 44 -21.77 -11.48 -2.62
N ALA A 45 -21.89 -12.23 -1.52
CA ALA A 45 -20.90 -13.25 -1.21
C ALA A 45 -21.13 -14.39 -2.22
N SER A 46 -20.59 -14.22 -3.43
CA SER A 46 -20.32 -15.32 -4.33
C SER A 46 -19.30 -16.18 -3.61
N GLY A 47 -19.66 -17.43 -3.33
CA GLY A 47 -18.78 -18.35 -2.64
C GLY A 47 -17.50 -18.52 -3.44
N GLU A 48 -16.40 -18.01 -2.89
CA GLU A 48 -15.10 -18.66 -2.87
C GLU A 48 -14.18 -17.88 -1.91
N LEU A 49 -14.26 -18.25 -0.63
CA LEU A 49 -13.24 -17.91 0.39
C LEU A 49 -11.82 -18.34 -0.05
N THR A 50 -11.68 -19.12 -1.12
CA THR A 50 -10.41 -19.53 -1.73
C THR A 50 -9.67 -18.34 -2.36
N MET A 51 -10.36 -17.37 -2.98
CA MET A 51 -9.69 -16.21 -3.58
C MET A 51 -9.16 -15.23 -2.54
N GLU A 52 -9.92 -14.98 -1.46
CA GLU A 52 -9.42 -14.18 -0.32
C GLU A 52 -8.22 -14.84 0.35
N PHE A 53 -8.26 -16.17 0.53
CA PHE A 53 -7.15 -16.90 1.13
C PHE A 53 -5.89 -16.88 0.24
N SER A 54 -6.06 -16.99 -1.08
CA SER A 54 -4.94 -16.95 -2.03
C SER A 54 -4.30 -15.55 -2.07
N LEU A 55 -5.10 -14.49 -2.13
CA LEU A 55 -4.62 -13.11 -2.08
C LEU A 55 -3.95 -12.79 -0.73
N TYR A 56 -4.51 -13.30 0.38
CA TYR A 56 -3.92 -13.17 1.70
C TYR A 56 -2.54 -13.84 1.77
N ILE A 57 -2.41 -15.08 1.28
CA ILE A 57 -1.12 -15.79 1.26
C ILE A 57 -0.10 -15.01 0.41
N ILE A 58 -0.47 -14.60 -0.81
CA ILE A 58 0.45 -13.88 -1.71
C ILE A 58 0.90 -12.57 -1.06
N SER A 59 -0.03 -11.81 -0.47
CA SER A 59 0.28 -10.54 0.20
C SER A 59 1.18 -10.75 1.43
N HIS A 60 0.89 -11.77 2.24
CA HIS A 60 1.64 -12.08 3.46
C HIS A 60 3.06 -12.55 3.13
N VAL A 61 3.20 -13.52 2.23
CA VAL A 61 4.50 -14.04 1.76
C VAL A 61 5.31 -12.93 1.08
N GLY A 62 4.68 -12.17 0.16
CA GLY A 62 5.31 -11.04 -0.50
C GLY A 62 5.79 -9.97 0.49
N THR A 63 5.03 -9.73 1.56
CA THR A 63 5.41 -8.81 2.62
C THR A 63 6.62 -9.29 3.42
N VAL A 64 6.65 -10.56 3.83
CA VAL A 64 7.79 -11.14 4.56
C VAL A 64 9.06 -11.12 3.70
N ILE A 65 8.97 -11.55 2.44
CA ILE A 65 10.12 -11.52 1.51
C ILE A 65 10.64 -10.10 1.32
N SER A 66 9.75 -9.13 1.12
CA SER A 66 10.13 -7.71 1.00
C SER A 66 10.85 -7.21 2.25
N LEU A 67 10.38 -7.63 3.44
CA LEU A 67 10.95 -7.23 4.72
C LEU A 67 12.36 -7.78 4.91
N VAL A 68 12.58 -9.06 4.57
CA VAL A 68 13.92 -9.69 4.59
C VAL A 68 14.86 -8.99 3.61
N CYS A 69 14.40 -8.71 2.38
CA CYS A 69 15.19 -8.01 1.37
C CYS A 69 15.61 -6.61 1.83
N LEU A 70 14.67 -5.83 2.41
CA LEU A 70 14.97 -4.51 2.97
C LEU A 70 15.97 -4.59 4.13
N ALA A 71 15.84 -5.58 5.01
CA ALA A 71 16.78 -5.78 6.10
C ALA A 71 18.20 -6.08 5.59
N LEU A 72 18.32 -6.95 4.58
CA LEU A 72 19.61 -7.24 3.94
C LEU A 72 20.20 -6.00 3.25
N ALA A 73 19.38 -5.20 2.58
CA ALA A 73 19.83 -3.94 1.96
C ALA A 73 20.37 -2.96 3.00
N ILE A 74 19.64 -2.75 4.10
CA ILE A 74 20.07 -1.89 5.22
C ILE A 74 21.37 -2.43 5.83
N ALA A 75 21.45 -3.73 6.10
CA ALA A 75 22.65 -4.35 6.65
C ALA A 75 23.85 -4.18 5.70
N THR A 76 23.65 -4.36 4.40
CA THR A 76 24.69 -4.16 3.39
C THR A 76 25.20 -2.71 3.39
N PHE A 77 24.29 -1.73 3.44
CA PHE A 77 24.68 -0.32 3.50
C PHE A 77 25.40 0.06 4.80
N LEU A 78 25.05 -0.57 5.93
CA LEU A 78 25.70 -0.34 7.22
C LEU A 78 27.08 -1.01 7.33
N LEU A 79 27.21 -2.26 6.84
CA LEU A 79 28.45 -3.04 6.91
C LEU A 79 29.48 -2.58 5.87
N CYS A 80 29.02 -2.24 4.66
CA CYS A 80 29.89 -1.75 3.58
C CYS A 80 30.07 -0.24 3.68
N ARG A 81 30.85 0.20 4.68
CA ARG A 81 31.28 1.61 4.82
C ARG A 81 32.01 2.14 3.56
N ALA A 82 32.61 1.25 2.77
CA ALA A 82 33.24 1.57 1.49
C ALA A 82 32.24 1.99 0.39
N VAL A 83 30.95 1.62 0.51
CA VAL A 83 29.87 1.99 -0.43
C VAL A 83 29.14 3.26 0.02
N GLN A 84 29.53 3.83 1.16
CA GLN A 84 28.88 4.95 1.84
C GLN A 84 29.16 6.29 1.13
N ASN A 85 28.53 6.47 -0.03
CA ASN A 85 28.53 7.70 -0.80
C ASN A 85 27.33 8.58 -0.40
N HIS A 86 27.32 9.87 -0.75
CA HIS A 86 26.20 10.78 -0.42
C HIS A 86 24.83 10.25 -0.89
N ASN A 87 24.79 9.60 -2.07
CA ASN A 87 23.58 8.97 -2.60
C ASN A 87 23.13 7.72 -1.82
N THR A 88 24.07 6.98 -1.21
CA THR A 88 23.79 5.77 -0.43
C THR A 88 23.01 6.08 0.86
N TYR A 89 23.22 7.27 1.44
CA TYR A 89 22.44 7.72 2.60
C TYR A 89 20.96 7.94 2.27
N MET A 90 20.65 8.46 1.07
CA MET A 90 19.26 8.68 0.64
C MET A 90 18.50 7.35 0.51
N HIS A 91 19.12 6.36 -0.14
CA HIS A 91 18.55 5.02 -0.23
C HIS A 91 18.40 4.35 1.14
N LEU A 92 19.34 4.56 2.06
CA LEU A 92 19.24 4.04 3.42
C LEU A 92 18.03 4.62 4.17
N HIS A 93 17.80 5.94 4.09
CA HIS A 93 16.62 6.58 4.68
C HIS A 93 15.32 6.03 4.10
N LEU A 94 15.26 5.86 2.77
CA LEU A 94 14.11 5.25 2.09
C LEU A 94 13.85 3.82 2.58
N CYS A 95 14.89 2.98 2.62
CA CYS A 95 14.78 1.59 3.08
C CYS A 95 14.32 1.51 4.54
N VAL A 96 14.84 2.37 5.42
CA VAL A 96 14.43 2.42 6.83
C VAL A 96 12.98 2.87 6.99
N CYS A 97 12.55 3.92 6.28
CA CYS A 97 11.16 4.37 6.31
C CYS A 97 10.18 3.30 5.81
N LEU A 98 10.51 2.61 4.71
CA LEU A 98 9.71 1.51 4.18
C LEU A 98 9.67 0.31 5.13
N PHE A 99 10.80 -0.05 5.73
CA PHE A 99 10.88 -1.13 6.71
C PHE A 99 9.97 -0.85 7.91
N LEU A 100 10.04 0.36 8.48
CA LEU A 100 9.18 0.81 9.57
C LEU A 100 7.70 0.79 9.17
N ALA A 101 7.36 1.27 7.97
CA ALA A 101 5.99 1.24 7.47
C ALA A 101 5.46 -0.19 7.35
N LYS A 102 6.26 -1.15 6.85
CA LYS A 102 5.85 -2.56 6.74
C LYS A 102 5.65 -3.19 8.11
N ILE A 103 6.52 -2.91 9.09
CA ILE A 103 6.37 -3.40 10.47
C ILE A 103 5.09 -2.83 11.10
N LEU A 104 4.87 -1.52 11.00
CA LEU A 104 3.68 -0.86 11.53
C LEU A 104 2.40 -1.45 10.94
N PHE A 105 2.39 -1.68 9.62
CA PHE A 105 1.28 -2.32 8.94
C PHE A 105 1.00 -3.73 9.48
N LEU A 106 2.06 -4.55 9.65
CA LEU A 106 1.93 -5.91 10.19
C LEU A 106 1.43 -5.91 11.64
N THR A 107 1.92 -5.00 12.48
CA THR A 107 1.44 -4.90 13.87
C THR A 107 0.04 -4.28 13.99
N GLY A 108 -0.36 -3.46 13.01
CA GLY A 108 -1.63 -2.77 12.99
C GLY A 108 -2.80 -3.67 12.59
N ILE A 109 -2.58 -4.60 11.67
CA ILE A 109 -3.64 -5.52 11.21
C ILE A 109 -4.16 -6.41 12.35
N ASP A 110 -3.28 -6.84 13.27
CA ASP A 110 -3.61 -7.68 14.41
C ASP A 110 -4.27 -6.92 15.58
N LYS A 111 -4.25 -5.59 15.57
CA LYS A 111 -4.67 -4.74 16.71
C LYS A 111 -5.77 -3.75 16.30
N THR A 112 -6.81 -4.26 15.63
CA THR A 112 -7.95 -3.45 15.15
C THR A 112 -8.98 -3.10 16.24
N ASP A 113 -8.85 -3.65 17.46
CA ASP A 113 -9.84 -3.49 18.54
C ASP A 113 -9.94 -2.03 19.06
N ASN A 114 -8.85 -1.26 18.96
CA ASN A 114 -8.80 0.14 19.42
C ASN A 114 -8.86 1.11 18.23
N GLN A 115 -10.01 1.75 18.01
CA GLN A 115 -10.23 2.72 16.92
C GLN A 115 -9.21 3.88 16.92
N THR A 116 -8.81 4.37 18.11
CA THR A 116 -7.80 5.43 18.23
C THR A 116 -6.41 4.96 17.80
N ALA A 117 -6.01 3.76 18.18
CA ALA A 117 -4.73 3.17 17.78
C ALA A 117 -4.67 2.94 16.26
N CYS A 118 -5.76 2.45 15.67
CA CYS A 118 -5.87 2.29 14.22
C CYS A 118 -5.70 3.62 13.46
N ALA A 119 -6.37 4.68 13.91
CA ALA A 119 -6.24 6.01 13.31
C ALA A 119 -4.81 6.57 13.41
N ILE A 120 -4.15 6.38 14.56
CA ILE A 120 -2.75 6.80 14.76
C ILE A 120 -1.82 6.04 13.80
N ILE A 121 -1.94 4.71 13.73
CA ILE A 121 -1.13 3.88 12.84
C ILE A 121 -1.34 4.26 11.37
N ALA A 122 -2.59 4.49 10.96
CA ALA A 122 -2.92 4.95 9.61
C ALA A 122 -2.26 6.30 9.30
N GLY A 123 -2.28 7.24 10.25
CA GLY A 123 -1.59 8.53 10.13
C GLY A 123 -0.08 8.39 9.98
N PHE A 124 0.56 7.55 10.80
CA PHE A 124 1.99 7.27 10.71
C PHE A 124 2.36 6.60 9.38
N LEU A 125 1.58 5.63 8.92
CA LEU A 125 1.77 4.99 7.62
C LEU A 125 1.71 6.02 6.49
N HIS A 126 0.69 6.88 6.49
CA HIS A 126 0.54 7.93 5.49
C HIS A 126 1.74 8.88 5.48
N TYR A 127 2.18 9.34 6.66
CA TYR A 127 3.35 10.19 6.80
C TYR A 127 4.62 9.52 6.27
N LEU A 128 4.86 8.26 6.60
CA LEU A 128 6.03 7.50 6.12
C LEU A 128 6.03 7.35 4.60
N PHE A 129 4.88 7.06 3.98
CA PHE A 129 4.78 6.97 2.53
C PHE A 129 5.02 8.32 1.84
N LEU A 130 4.49 9.42 2.38
CA LEU A 130 4.76 10.77 1.88
C LEU A 130 6.25 11.12 1.98
N ALA A 131 6.89 10.80 3.11
CA ALA A 131 8.32 11.00 3.30
C ALA A 131 9.14 10.20 2.27
N CYS A 132 8.77 8.94 2.02
CA CYS A 132 9.39 8.12 0.97
C CYS A 132 9.24 8.75 -0.41
N PHE A 133 8.03 9.21 -0.76
CA PHE A 133 7.77 9.86 -2.04
C PHE A 133 8.58 11.13 -2.22
N PHE A 134 8.64 11.97 -1.19
CA PHE A 134 9.44 13.19 -1.20
C PHE A 134 10.93 12.89 -1.39
N TRP A 135 11.48 11.90 -0.68
CA TRP A 135 12.87 11.51 -0.84
C TRP A 135 13.19 10.95 -2.23
N MET A 136 12.30 10.10 -2.79
CA MET A 136 12.45 9.62 -4.17
C MET A 136 12.40 10.77 -5.18
N LEU A 137 11.54 11.77 -4.95
CA LEU A 137 11.48 12.96 -5.80
C LEU A 137 12.78 13.78 -5.73
N VAL A 138 13.32 13.99 -4.53
CA VAL A 138 14.61 14.67 -4.33
C VAL A 138 15.73 13.92 -5.04
N GLU A 139 15.77 12.59 -4.92
CA GLU A 139 16.75 11.75 -5.62
C GLU A 139 16.64 11.89 -7.15
N ALA A 140 15.42 11.83 -7.69
CA ALA A 140 15.18 12.02 -9.12
C ALA A 140 15.63 13.40 -9.62
N VAL A 141 15.39 14.45 -8.84
CA VAL A 141 15.86 15.81 -9.14
C VAL A 141 17.39 15.90 -9.09
N MET A 142 18.03 15.30 -8.07
CA MET A 142 19.49 15.27 -7.95
C MET A 142 20.13 14.56 -9.14
N LEU A 143 19.60 13.40 -9.55
CA LEU A 143 20.06 12.68 -10.74
C LEU A 143 19.88 13.50 -12.02
N PHE A 144 18.73 14.16 -12.18
CA PHE A 144 18.48 15.02 -13.33
C PHE A 144 19.48 16.19 -13.42
N LEU A 145 19.74 16.86 -12.29
CA LEU A 145 20.72 17.94 -12.21
C LEU A 145 22.15 17.44 -12.48
N MET A 146 22.52 16.28 -11.94
CA MET A 146 23.82 15.66 -12.18
C MET A 146 24.03 15.37 -13.68
N VAL A 147 23.05 14.76 -14.36
CA VAL A 147 23.12 14.50 -15.80
C VAL A 147 23.23 15.79 -16.60
N ARG A 148 22.47 16.83 -16.23
CA ARG A 148 22.55 18.13 -16.91
C ARG A 148 23.91 18.79 -16.72
N ASN A 149 24.44 18.80 -15.50
CA ASN A 149 25.77 19.35 -15.21
C ASN A 149 26.87 18.59 -15.95
N LEU A 150 26.80 17.26 -16.01
CA LEU A 150 27.72 16.45 -16.80
C LEU A 150 27.65 16.76 -18.30
N LYS A 151 26.45 16.96 -18.85
CA LYS A 151 26.28 17.40 -20.25
C LYS A 151 26.88 18.79 -20.48
N VAL A 152 26.70 19.72 -19.55
CA VAL A 152 27.27 21.08 -19.63
C VAL A 152 28.81 21.02 -19.58
N VAL A 153 29.38 20.25 -18.66
CA VAL A 153 30.85 20.07 -18.56
C VAL A 153 31.41 19.41 -19.82
N ASN A 154 30.77 18.36 -20.35
CA ASN A 154 31.18 17.73 -21.60
C ASN A 154 31.09 18.67 -22.80
N TYR A 155 30.06 19.53 -22.84
CA TYR A 155 29.94 20.55 -23.88
C TYR A 155 31.09 21.57 -23.84
N PHE A 156 31.43 22.07 -22.65
CA PHE A 156 32.57 22.99 -22.49
C PHE A 156 33.92 22.33 -22.78
N SER A 157 34.10 21.07 -22.38
CA SER A 157 35.31 20.30 -22.72
C SER A 157 35.46 20.11 -24.23
N SER A 158 34.38 19.70 -24.92
CA SER A 158 34.37 19.53 -26.38
C SER A 158 34.60 20.84 -27.15
N ARG A 159 34.05 21.97 -26.66
CA ARG A 159 34.31 23.30 -27.24
C ARG A 159 35.74 23.77 -27.02
N ASN A 160 36.30 23.59 -25.83
CA ASN A 160 37.69 23.97 -25.56
C ASN A 160 38.68 23.16 -26.41
N ILE A 161 38.42 21.87 -26.62
CA ILE A 161 39.25 21.03 -27.51
C ILE A 161 39.19 21.51 -28.97
N LYS A 162 38.04 22.02 -29.45
CA LYS A 162 37.91 22.59 -30.81
C LYS A 162 38.56 23.96 -31.01
N MET A 163 38.80 24.74 -29.94
CA MET A 163 39.46 26.05 -30.07
C MET A 163 40.99 25.98 -30.01
N LEU A 164 41.56 24.82 -29.65
CA LEU A 164 43.00 24.63 -29.52
C LEU A 164 43.67 24.06 -30.79
N HIS A 165 42.93 23.94 -31.89
CA HIS A 165 43.41 23.46 -33.21
C HIS A 165 42.92 24.39 -34.33
#